data_AF-A0A6M0KZT9-F1
#
_entry.id   AF-A0A6M0KZT9-F1
#
_cell.length_a   1.000
_cell.length_b   1.000
_cell.length_c   1.000
_cell.angle_alpha   90.00
_cell.angle_beta   90.00
_cell.angle_gamma   90.00
#
_symmetry.space_group_name_H-M   'P 1'
#
loop_
_entity.id
_entity.type
_entity.pdbx_description
1 polymer ?
#
loop_
_entity_poly.entity_id
_entity_poly.type
_entity_poly.pdbx_seq_one_letter_code
_entity_poly.pdbx_strand_id
1 'polypeptide(L)' 'MHTITLKSDSDFFIMLNEMVKSLNTTRSDLIRRAVVHYRDTLEREKLKIQIKKASMRTRDESLKVSKEFDTIIYDGLKDV' A
#
# COMPACT_ATOMS: atom_id res chain seq x y z
N MET A 1 24.24 19.06 4.94
CA MET A 1 23.62 18.88 3.60
C MET A 1 24.52 17.95 2.82
N HIS A 2 24.00 16.86 2.26
CA HIS A 2 24.80 15.89 1.50
C HIS A 2 24.47 16.04 0.01
N THR A 3 25.50 16.05 -0.83
CA THR A 3 25.36 16.16 -2.28
C THR A 3 25.51 14.79 -2.90
N ILE A 4 24.60 14.45 -3.82
CA ILE A 4 24.65 13.23 -4.61
C ILE A 4 24.75 13.58 -6.09
N THR A 5 25.49 12.77 -6.85
CA THR A 5 25.52 12.85 -8.31
C THR A 5 24.73 11.68 -8.87
N LEU A 6 23.71 11.99 -9.69
CA LEU A 6 22.87 11.00 -10.34
C LEU A 6 23.17 10.98 -11.84
N LYS A 7 23.47 9.79 -12.38
CA LYS A 7 23.48 9.57 -13.82
C LYS A 7 22.06 9.26 -14.27
N SER A 8 21.61 9.91 -15.33
CA SER A 8 20.32 9.63 -15.96
C SER A 8 20.50 9.50 -17.46
N ASP A 9 19.53 8.85 -18.09
CA ASP A 9 19.38 8.91 -19.54
C ASP A 9 18.94 10.31 -19.99
N SER A 10 18.99 10.53 -21.31
CA SER A 10 18.61 11.77 -21.96
C SER A 10 17.15 12.14 -21.72
N ASP A 11 16.27 11.15 -21.77
CA ASP A 11 14.83 11.35 -21.78
C ASP A 11 14.37 11.77 -20.38
N PHE A 12 14.89 11.12 -19.35
CA PHE A 12 14.70 11.53 -17.96
C PHE A 12 15.20 12.95 -17.72
N PHE A 13 16.38 13.31 -18.24
CA PHE A 13 16.91 14.66 -18.05
C PHE A 13 16.05 15.73 -18.71
N ILE A 14 15.55 15.47 -19.92
CA ILE A 14 14.63 16.37 -20.63
C ILE A 14 13.33 16.52 -19.85
N MET A 15 12.70 15.39 -19.51
CA MET A 15 11.46 15.35 -18.74
C MET A 15 11.59 16.10 -17.40
N LEU A 16 12.70 15.90 -16.69
CA LEU A 16 12.96 16.57 -15.42
C LEU A 16 13.08 18.09 -15.60
N ASN A 17 13.76 18.55 -16.65
CA ASN A 17 13.88 19.98 -16.94
C ASN A 17 12.54 20.61 -17.33
N GLU A 18 11.71 19.90 -18.09
CA GLU A 18 10.36 20.37 -18.44
C GLU A 18 9.47 20.52 -17.21
N MET A 19 9.47 19.52 -16.32
CA MET A 19 8.74 19.58 -15.06
C MET A 19 9.23 20.71 -14.13
N VAL A 20 10.54 20.92 -14.06
CA VAL A 20 11.13 22.01 -13.27
C VAL A 20 10.66 23.38 -13.78
N LYS A 21 10.59 23.54 -15.11
CA LYS A 21 10.07 24.77 -15.74
C LYS A 21 8.58 24.96 -15.47
N SER A 22 7.76 23.92 -15.64
CA SER A 22 6.31 24.01 -15.48
C SER A 22 5.89 24.27 -14.03
N LEU A 23 6.59 23.66 -13.08
CA LEU A 23 6.31 23.78 -11.64
C LEU A 23 7.04 24.96 -10.98
N ASN A 24 7.84 25.72 -11.74
CA ASN A 24 8.65 26.84 -11.27
C ASN A 24 9.43 26.50 -9.98
N THR A 25 10.14 25.36 -10.00
CA THR A 25 10.90 24.86 -8.86
C THR A 25 12.36 24.58 -9.24
N THR A 26 13.14 23.95 -8.37
CA THR A 26 14.51 23.50 -8.68
C THR A 26 14.55 21.99 -8.91
N ARG A 27 15.53 21.51 -9.67
CA ARG A 27 15.76 20.07 -9.90
C ARG A 27 15.84 19.29 -8.59
N SER A 28 16.62 19.80 -7.64
CA SER A 28 16.81 19.16 -6.34
C SER A 28 15.52 19.13 -5.51
N ASP A 29 14.70 20.19 -5.59
CA ASP A 29 13.42 20.22 -4.87
C ASP A 29 12.41 19.24 -5.48
N LEU A 30 12.31 19.21 -6.81
CA LEU A 30 11.48 18.25 -7.53
C LEU A 30 11.87 16.80 -7.19
N ILE A 31 13.16 16.47 -7.23
CA ILE A 31 13.66 15.13 -6.90
C ILE A 31 13.32 14.77 -5.45
N ARG A 32 13.52 15.69 -4.49
CA ARG A 32 13.17 15.44 -3.08
C ARG A 32 11.69 15.13 -2.92
N ARG A 33 10.81 15.94 -3.53
CA ARG A 33 9.35 15.72 -3.46
C ARG A 33 8.96 14.39 -4.10
N ALA A 34 9.53 14.07 -5.25
CA ALA A 34 9.27 12.81 -5.95
C ALA A 34 9.66 11.59 -5.09
N VAL A 35 10.84 11.63 -4.45
CA VAL A 35 11.31 10.54 -3.58
C VAL A 35 10.40 10.37 -2.36
N VAL A 36 10.00 11.46 -1.70
CA VAL A 36 9.06 11.41 -0.57
C VAL A 36 7.72 10.84 -1.01
N HIS A 37 7.18 11.34 -2.12
CA HIS A 37 5.91 10.88 -2.66
C HIS A 37 5.95 9.39 -3.02
N TYR A 38 7.04 8.93 -3.64
CA TYR A 38 7.21 7.52 -3.99
C TYR A 38 7.25 6.63 -2.74
N ARG A 39 8.01 7.03 -1.71
CA ARG A 39 8.05 6.32 -0.43
C ARG A 39 6.66 6.21 0.20
N ASP A 40 5.93 7.31 0.27
CA ASP A 40 4.62 7.34 0.90
C ASP A 40 3.59 6.51 0.12
N THR A 41 3.73 6.46 -1.21
CA THR A 41 2.92 5.59 -2.08
C THR A 41 3.20 4.11 -1.79
N LEU A 42 4.47 3.71 -1.70
CA LEU A 42 4.83 2.33 -1.36
C LEU A 42 4.32 1.90 0.02
N GLU A 43 4.40 2.78 1.02
CA GLU A 43 3.86 2.49 2.35
C GLU A 43 2.35 2.33 2.35
N ARG A 44 1.62 3.16 1.58
CA ARG A 44 0.18 3.01 1.39
C ARG A 44 -0.18 1.69 0.72
N GLU A 45 0.59 1.24 -0.27
CA GLU A 45 0.37 -0.05 -0.93
C GLU A 45 0.59 -1.23 0.01
N LYS A 46 1.68 -1.21 0.78
CA LYS A 46 1.94 -2.23 1.83
C LYS A 46 0.79 -2.28 2.83
N LEU A 47 0.33 -1.12 3.30
CA LEU A 47 -0.78 -1.05 4.24
C LEU A 47 -2.07 -1.63 3.66
N LYS A 48 -2.41 -1.31 2.40
CA LYS A 48 -3.56 -1.90 1.70
C LYS A 48 -3.48 -3.42 1.66
N ILE A 49 -2.31 -3.98 1.36
CA ILE A 49 -2.11 -5.44 1.33
C ILE A 49 -2.31 -6.04 2.71
N GLN A 50 -1.77 -5.41 3.77
CA GLN A 50 -1.95 -5.88 5.15
C GLN A 50 -3.42 -5.85 5.58
N ILE A 51 -4.14 -4.76 5.32
CA ILE A 51 -5.57 -4.64 5.62
C ILE A 51 -6.37 -5.71 4.88
N LYS A 52 -6.10 -5.92 3.59
CA LYS A 52 -6.77 -6.97 2.80
C LYS A 52 -6.53 -8.35 3.41
N LYS A 53 -5.29 -8.66 3.81
CA LYS A 53 -4.94 -9.93 4.45
C LYS A 53 -5.63 -10.12 5.81
N ALA A 54 -5.66 -9.08 6.64
CA ALA A 54 -6.37 -9.11 7.92
C ALA A 54 -7.88 -9.32 7.72
N SER A 55 -8.48 -8.59 6.78
CA SER A 55 -9.90 -8.69 6.43
C SER A 55 -10.28 -10.11 5.98
N MET A 56 -9.46 -10.75 5.14
CA MET A 56 -9.69 -12.14 4.73
C MET A 56 -9.62 -13.10 5.93
N ARG A 57 -8.60 -12.98 6.78
CA ARG A 57 -8.49 -13.82 7.99
C ARG A 57 -9.70 -13.69 8.90
N THR A 58 -10.16 -12.47 9.16
CA THR A 58 -11.34 -12.25 10.01
C THR A 58 -12.59 -12.87 9.40
N ARG A 59 -12.76 -12.81 8.08
CA ARG A 59 -13.89 -13.45 7.38
C ARG A 59 -13.82 -14.97 7.48
N ASP A 60 -12.63 -15.55 7.30
CA ASP A 60 -12.44 -17.00 7.38
C ASP A 60 -12.74 -17.52 8.80
N GLU A 61 -12.24 -16.83 9.83
CA GLU A 61 -12.54 -17.16 11.22
C GLU A 61 -14.04 -16.96 11.53
N SER A 62 -14.66 -15.89 11.05
CA SER A 62 -16.10 -15.67 11.24
C SER A 62 -16.93 -16.79 10.60
N LEU A 63 -16.57 -17.20 9.38
CA LEU A 63 -17.20 -18.33 8.68
C LEU A 63 -17.03 -19.64 9.45
N LYS A 64 -15.85 -19.87 10.02
CA LYS A 64 -15.58 -21.05 10.83
C LYS A 64 -16.44 -21.08 12.09
N VAL A 65 -16.49 -19.97 12.82
CA VAL A 65 -17.32 -19.81 14.02
C VAL A 65 -18.80 -20.00 13.69
N SER A 66 -19.31 -19.40 12.61
CA SER A 66 -20.71 -19.61 12.19
C SER A 66 -21.02 -21.09 11.93
N LYS A 67 -20.11 -21.82 11.27
CA LYS A 67 -20.29 -23.27 11.06
C LYS A 67 -20.27 -24.05 12.37
N GLU A 68 -19.42 -23.68 13.32
CA GLU A 68 -19.41 -24.29 14.66
C GLU A 68 -20.75 -24.07 15.36
N PHE A 69 -21.34 -22.87 15.27
CA PHE A 69 -22.68 -22.60 15.76
C PHE A 69 -23.77 -23.42 15.08
N ASP A 70 -23.72 -23.58 13.75
CA ASP A 70 -24.68 -24.42 13.01
C ASP A 70 -24.65 -25.88 13.47
N THR A 71 -23.45 -26.40 13.81
CA THR A 71 -23.30 -27.79 14.26
C THR A 71 -23.86 -28.06 15.66
N ILE A 72 -23.93 -27.06 16.53
CA ILE A 72 -24.45 -27.20 17.90
C ILE A 72 -25.97 -26.98 18.00
N ILE A 73 -26.65 -26.57 16.93
CA ILE A 73 -28.12 -26.34 16.93
C ILE A 73 -28.90 -27.60 17.33
N TYR A 74 -28.38 -28.78 16.98
CA TYR A 74 -29.01 -30.07 17.31
C TYR A 74 -28.35 -30.78 18.50
N ASP A 75 -27.41 -30.11 19.18
CA ASP A 75 -26.75 -30.67 20.35
C ASP A 75 -27.74 -30.68 21.54
N GLY A 76 -27.93 -31.85 22.16
CA GLY A 76 -28.91 -32.07 23.23
C GLY A 76 -30.36 -32.38 22.80
N LEU A 77 -30.70 -32.34 21.51
CA LEU A 77 -32.04 -32.69 20.98
C LEU A 77 -32.16 -34.14 20.48
N LYS A 78 -31.14 -34.99 20.71
CA LYS A 78 -31.10 -36.36 20.18
C LYS A 78 -32.01 -37.37 20.90
N ASP A 79 -32.63 -37.01 22.03
CA ASP A 79 -33.46 -37.91 22.84
C ASP A 79 -34.72 -37.23 23.44
N VAL A 80 -35.38 -36.33 22.68
CA VAL A 80 -36.72 -35.79 23.04
C VAL A 80 -37.74 -36.19 21.98
#